data_AF-A0A9Q5ZBN1-F1
#
_entry.id   AF-A0A9Q5ZBN1-F1
#
_cell.length_a   1.000
_cell.length_b   1.000
_cell.length_c   1.000
_cell.angle_alpha   90.00
_cell.angle_beta   90.00
_cell.angle_gamma   90.00
#
_symmetry.space_group_name_H-M   'P 1'
#
loop_
_entity.id
_entity.type
_entity.pdbx_description
1 polymer ?
#
loop_
_entity_poly.entity_id
_entity_poly.type
_entity_poly.pdbx_seq_one_letter_code
_entity_poly.pdbx_strand_id
1 'polypeptide(L)'
;MQITFLGTSSGVPTRSRNVSSVALRLPQRAEMWLFDCGEGTQHQILRSELKISQLSRIFITHMHGDHIFGLMGLLATCGLAGNVERIDIYGPPGLNEYIQAASRYSHTHFSYPIKVHAIRPGIIYEDDDFIVSCGHLHHRITAFGYRVAEKDRTGRFDLEKAKALQIPSGPIYGQLKRGETVTLEDGRVIHGAQFCGPTEIGRKIAYCTDTIFCDGAVELAHDADVLIHEATFAHQDADMAFQRLHSTTTMAAQTALAAGAHRLIMTHFSPRYAPGNNLELKDLLQEARAIFKNTDMAYDFMIHEVPRRREVELSKARV
;
A
#
# COMPACT_ATOMS: atom_id res chain seq x y z
N MET A 1 1.37 4.26 -9.80
CA MET A 1 1.52 3.79 -8.42
C MET A 1 2.06 2.40 -8.57
N GLN A 2 3.21 2.13 -7.98
CA GLN A 2 3.95 0.90 -8.22
C GLN A 2 4.31 0.28 -6.87
N ILE A 3 4.01 -1.00 -6.70
CA ILE A 3 4.32 -1.78 -5.52
C ILE A 3 5.60 -2.57 -5.81
N THR A 4 6.56 -2.53 -4.90
CA THR A 4 7.77 -3.36 -4.95
C THR A 4 7.91 -4.12 -3.64
N PHE A 5 7.92 -5.45 -3.72
CA PHE A 5 8.11 -6.30 -2.54
C PHE A 5 9.61 -6.40 -2.23
N LEU A 6 10.03 -5.93 -1.05
CA LEU A 6 11.43 -5.97 -0.63
C LEU A 6 11.73 -7.19 0.23
N GLY A 7 10.72 -7.73 0.91
CA GLY A 7 10.80 -9.01 1.59
C GLY A 7 9.43 -9.62 1.79
N THR A 8 9.37 -10.94 1.73
CA THR A 8 8.15 -11.73 1.59
C THR A 8 8.11 -12.97 2.48
N SER A 9 9.09 -13.13 3.37
CA SER A 9 9.20 -14.23 4.34
C SER A 9 8.57 -13.86 5.68
N SER A 10 7.98 -14.84 6.35
CA SER A 10 7.45 -14.68 7.72
C SER A 10 8.48 -15.03 8.79
N GLY A 11 8.58 -14.18 9.82
CA GLY A 11 9.33 -14.41 11.05
C GLY A 11 10.85 -14.32 10.92
N VAL A 12 11.42 -14.94 9.89
CA VAL A 12 12.87 -15.03 9.67
C VAL A 12 13.23 -14.91 8.19
N PRO A 13 14.41 -14.36 7.85
CA PRO A 13 14.88 -14.34 6.48
C PRO A 13 15.33 -15.73 6.05
N THR A 14 15.25 -15.97 4.75
CA THR A 14 15.75 -17.19 4.09
C THR A 14 16.77 -16.80 3.02
N ARG A 15 17.37 -17.79 2.36
CA ARG A 15 18.28 -17.53 1.23
C ARG A 15 17.58 -16.85 0.04
N SER A 16 16.27 -17.04 -0.12
CA SER A 16 15.51 -16.55 -1.28
C SER A 16 14.53 -15.42 -0.96
N ARG A 17 14.20 -15.20 0.32
CA ARG A 17 13.19 -14.22 0.76
C ARG A 17 13.65 -13.55 2.05
N ASN A 18 13.69 -12.23 2.05
CA ASN A 18 13.88 -11.42 3.24
C ASN A 18 12.57 -11.29 4.05
N VAL A 19 12.65 -10.80 5.29
CA VAL A 19 11.48 -10.47 6.12
C VAL A 19 10.71 -9.26 5.61
N SER A 20 9.48 -9.10 6.10
CA SER A 20 8.46 -8.14 5.64
C SER A 20 8.96 -6.73 5.37
N SER A 21 8.83 -6.31 4.10
CA SER A 21 8.82 -4.91 3.71
C SER A 21 8.27 -4.75 2.29
N VAL A 22 7.42 -3.75 2.08
CA VAL A 22 6.85 -3.41 0.78
C VAL A 22 7.00 -1.91 0.52
N ALA A 23 7.56 -1.54 -0.62
CA ALA A 23 7.65 -0.16 -1.06
C ALA A 23 6.51 0.20 -2.02
N LEU A 24 5.88 1.34 -1.78
CA LEU A 24 4.93 1.98 -2.67
C LEU A 24 5.56 3.21 -3.29
N ARG A 25 5.91 3.13 -4.58
CA ARG A 25 6.45 4.26 -5.34
C ARG A 25 5.32 5.07 -5.95
N LEU A 26 5.43 6.39 -5.81
CA LEU A 26 4.55 7.40 -6.40
C LEU A 26 5.35 8.22 -7.41
N PRO A 27 5.54 7.73 -8.66
CA PRO A 27 6.44 8.36 -9.63
C PRO A 27 6.13 9.83 -9.91
N GLN A 28 4.85 10.20 -9.93
CA GLN A 28 4.41 11.58 -10.18
C GLN A 28 4.85 12.57 -9.09
N ARG A 29 5.19 12.08 -7.90
CA ARG A 29 5.63 12.88 -6.75
C ARG A 29 7.12 12.70 -6.45
N ALA A 30 7.80 11.82 -7.18
CA ALA A 30 9.15 11.36 -6.83
C ALA A 30 9.26 10.86 -5.37
N GLU A 31 8.17 10.31 -4.83
CA GLU A 31 8.09 9.82 -3.45
C GLU A 31 8.01 8.29 -3.40
N MET A 32 8.48 7.75 -2.29
CA MET A 32 8.39 6.35 -1.92
C MET A 32 7.88 6.25 -0.47
N TRP A 33 6.85 5.45 -0.28
CA TRP A 33 6.34 5.08 1.03
C TRP A 33 6.68 3.62 1.31
N LEU A 34 6.96 3.29 2.56
CA LEU A 34 7.35 1.94 2.97
C LEU A 34 6.30 1.37 3.92
N PHE A 35 5.91 0.12 3.74
CA PHE A 35 5.04 -0.65 4.63
C PHE A 35 5.88 -1.76 5.25
N ASP A 36 6.02 -1.70 6.57
CA ASP A 36 6.97 -2.47 7.37
C ASP A 36 8.43 -2.32 6.93
N CYS A 37 9.33 -2.54 7.87
CA CYS A 37 10.77 -2.38 7.70
C CYS A 37 11.52 -3.45 8.51
N GLY A 38 11.31 -4.71 8.13
CA GLY A 38 12.06 -5.83 8.68
C GLY A 38 13.57 -5.71 8.50
N GLU A 39 14.33 -6.49 9.27
CA GLU A 39 15.78 -6.53 9.15
C GLU A 39 16.23 -6.73 7.69
N GLY A 40 17.29 -6.04 7.28
CA GLY A 40 17.81 -6.16 5.92
C GLY A 40 17.10 -5.30 4.86
N THR A 41 15.99 -4.63 5.18
CA THR A 41 15.24 -3.80 4.21
C THR A 41 16.10 -2.79 3.44
N GLN A 42 17.04 -2.09 4.11
CA GLN A 42 17.96 -1.18 3.44
C GLN A 42 18.86 -1.88 2.40
N HIS A 43 19.26 -3.13 2.64
CA HIS A 43 20.07 -3.93 1.71
C HIS A 43 19.22 -4.38 0.52
N GLN A 44 17.94 -4.65 0.73
CA GLN A 44 17.00 -4.95 -0.34
C GLN A 44 16.75 -3.71 -1.21
N ILE A 45 16.61 -2.52 -0.61
CA ILE A 45 16.54 -1.26 -1.36
C ILE A 45 17.79 -1.07 -2.22
N LEU A 46 18.98 -1.29 -1.67
CA LEU A 46 20.26 -1.20 -2.40
C LEU A 46 20.33 -2.12 -3.64
N ARG A 47 19.66 -3.28 -3.58
CA ARG A 47 19.61 -4.27 -4.67
C ARG A 47 18.49 -4.02 -5.69
N SER A 48 17.67 -2.99 -5.45
CA SER A 48 16.50 -2.65 -6.26
C SER A 48 16.71 -1.37 -7.06
N GLU A 49 15.74 -1.02 -7.91
CA GLU A 49 15.71 0.28 -8.60
C GLU A 49 15.16 1.43 -7.73
N LEU A 50 14.81 1.16 -6.47
CA LEU A 50 14.28 2.15 -5.56
C LEU A 50 15.38 3.10 -5.09
N LYS A 51 15.04 4.39 -4.99
CA LYS A 51 15.95 5.41 -4.51
C LYS A 51 15.60 5.73 -3.07
N ILE A 52 16.53 5.45 -2.15
CA ILE A 52 16.36 5.74 -0.72
C ILE A 52 16.09 7.22 -0.45
N SER A 53 16.60 8.12 -1.30
CA SER A 53 16.34 9.56 -1.23
C SER A 53 14.88 9.96 -1.49
N GLN A 54 14.06 9.06 -2.05
CA GLN A 54 12.63 9.27 -2.27
C GLN A 54 11.79 8.83 -1.06
N LEU A 55 12.40 8.20 -0.05
CA LEU A 55 11.68 7.74 1.14
C LEU A 55 11.16 8.93 1.94
N SER A 56 9.85 9.07 2.01
CA SER A 56 9.19 10.15 2.75
C SER A 56 8.36 9.64 3.92
N ARG A 57 7.82 8.41 3.82
CA ARG A 57 6.92 7.83 4.84
C ARG A 57 7.18 6.36 5.08
N ILE A 58 7.05 5.93 6.32
CA ILE A 58 7.08 4.53 6.74
C ILE A 58 5.83 4.23 7.56
N PHE A 59 5.14 3.13 7.26
CA PHE A 59 3.95 2.65 7.93
C PHE A 59 4.25 1.29 8.55
N ILE A 60 4.23 1.19 9.87
CA ILE A 60 4.53 -0.03 10.63
C ILE A 60 3.23 -0.66 11.09
N THR A 61 2.98 -1.92 10.72
CA THR A 61 1.75 -2.63 11.07
C THR A 61 1.71 -2.99 12.55
N HIS A 62 2.80 -3.54 13.06
CA HIS A 62 2.94 -3.99 14.44
C HIS A 62 4.42 -4.07 14.87
N MET A 63 4.68 -4.32 16.15
CA MET A 63 6.01 -4.21 16.77
C MET A 63 6.84 -5.53 16.76
N HIS A 64 6.51 -6.52 15.94
CA HIS A 64 7.38 -7.70 15.80
C HIS A 64 8.66 -7.39 15.04
N GLY A 65 9.73 -8.10 15.39
CA GLY A 65 11.09 -7.79 14.93
C GLY A 65 11.28 -7.89 13.42
N ASP A 66 10.65 -8.87 12.79
CA ASP A 66 10.64 -9.07 11.34
C ASP A 66 9.88 -7.97 10.57
N HIS A 67 9.25 -7.03 11.27
CA HIS A 67 8.60 -5.85 10.70
C HIS A 67 9.29 -4.52 11.09
N ILE A 68 10.16 -4.49 12.12
CA ILE A 68 10.72 -3.23 12.63
C ILE A 68 12.25 -3.19 12.77
N PHE A 69 12.95 -4.32 12.83
CA PHE A 69 14.40 -4.32 13.15
C PHE A 69 15.27 -3.68 12.07
N GLY A 70 14.76 -3.48 10.85
CA GLY A 70 15.45 -2.75 9.80
C GLY A 70 15.39 -1.23 9.94
N LEU A 71 14.49 -0.69 10.78
CA LEU A 71 14.23 0.75 10.88
C LEU A 71 15.50 1.55 11.17
N MET A 72 16.24 1.18 12.21
CA MET A 72 17.37 1.97 12.67
C MET A 72 18.50 2.03 11.64
N GLY A 73 18.79 0.89 10.99
CA GLY A 73 19.76 0.84 9.91
C GLY A 73 19.33 1.69 8.71
N LEU A 74 18.07 1.57 8.29
CA LEU A 74 17.52 2.37 7.19
C LEU A 74 17.59 3.87 7.48
N LEU A 75 17.14 4.31 8.65
CA LEU A 75 17.11 5.72 9.04
C LEU A 75 18.53 6.31 9.15
N ALA A 76 19.50 5.55 9.66
CA ALA A 76 20.89 5.96 9.68
C ALA A 76 21.45 6.16 8.27
N THR A 77 21.17 5.23 7.36
CA THR A 77 21.61 5.29 5.96
C THR A 77 20.98 6.46 5.20
N CYS A 78 19.70 6.76 5.44
CA CYS A 78 19.03 7.95 4.90
C CYS A 78 19.79 9.25 5.22
N GLY A 79 20.33 9.37 6.44
CA GLY A 79 21.03 10.58 6.86
C GLY A 79 22.37 10.80 6.16
N LEU A 80 23.03 9.71 5.77
CA LEU A 80 24.29 9.73 5.04
C LEU A 80 24.11 10.04 3.55
N ALA A 81 22.91 9.79 2.99
CA ALA A 81 22.60 10.02 1.58
C ALA A 81 22.36 11.52 1.23
N GLY A 82 22.26 12.41 2.24
CA GLY A 82 22.34 13.87 2.07
C GLY A 82 21.12 14.59 1.49
N ASN A 83 20.02 13.89 1.15
CA ASN A 83 18.89 14.47 0.39
C ASN A 83 17.50 14.18 1.02
N VAL A 84 17.43 13.87 2.31
CA VAL A 84 16.17 13.57 2.99
C VAL A 84 15.67 14.81 3.72
N GLU A 85 14.58 15.41 3.24
CA GLU A 85 13.99 16.59 3.89
C GLU A 85 13.33 16.26 5.24
N ARG A 86 12.60 15.15 5.31
CA ARG A 86 11.91 14.64 6.50
C ARG A 86 11.39 13.22 6.25
N ILE A 87 11.34 12.40 7.29
CA ILE A 87 10.63 11.11 7.27
C ILE A 87 9.54 11.09 8.33
N ASP A 88 8.31 10.82 7.91
CA ASP A 88 7.20 10.52 8.82
C ASP A 88 7.04 9.02 9.02
N ILE A 89 6.96 8.58 10.27
CA ILE A 89 6.81 7.17 10.62
C ILE A 89 5.50 7.00 11.37
N TYR A 90 4.60 6.20 10.82
CA TYR A 90 3.29 5.89 11.38
C TYR A 90 3.32 4.47 11.93
N GLY A 91 2.87 4.26 13.16
CA GLY A 91 2.79 2.92 13.70
C GLY A 91 2.18 2.84 15.10
N PRO A 92 2.17 1.65 15.71
CA PRO A 92 1.55 1.44 17.01
C PRO A 92 2.18 2.28 18.12
N PRO A 93 1.47 2.49 19.25
CA PRO A 93 2.08 2.99 20.48
C PRO A 93 3.33 2.18 20.85
N GLY A 94 4.39 2.85 21.34
CA GLY A 94 5.69 2.24 21.64
C GLY A 94 6.74 2.40 20.54
N LEU A 95 6.35 2.76 19.31
CA LEU A 95 7.29 2.93 18.20
C LEU A 95 8.28 4.09 18.41
N ASN A 96 7.80 5.21 18.95
CA ASN A 96 8.67 6.35 19.22
C ASN A 96 9.69 6.03 20.32
N GLU A 97 9.26 5.34 21.37
CA GLU A 97 10.10 4.87 22.46
C GLU A 97 11.16 3.89 21.97
N TYR A 98 10.80 2.98 21.05
CA TYR A 98 11.74 2.06 20.40
C TYR A 98 12.82 2.82 19.64
N ILE A 99 12.45 3.78 18.79
CA ILE A 99 13.40 4.59 18.00
C ILE A 99 14.29 5.41 18.94
N GLN A 100 13.72 6.08 19.95
CA GLN A 100 14.48 6.88 20.91
C GLN A 100 15.47 6.04 21.71
N ALA A 101 15.07 4.85 22.18
CA ALA A 101 15.95 3.94 22.89
C ALA A 101 17.10 3.48 21.99
N ALA A 102 16.81 3.06 20.77
CA ALA A 102 17.82 2.62 19.84
C ALA A 102 18.81 3.75 19.50
N SER A 103 18.32 4.96 19.16
CA SER A 103 19.16 6.14 18.93
C SER A 103 20.05 6.48 20.12
N ARG A 104 19.51 6.39 21.35
CA ARG A 104 20.25 6.69 22.58
C ARG A 104 21.43 5.73 22.77
N TYR A 105 21.22 4.43 22.59
CA TYR A 105 22.25 3.41 22.85
C TYR A 105 23.21 3.23 21.67
N SER A 106 22.79 3.53 20.44
CA SER A 106 23.66 3.51 19.26
C SER A 106 24.43 4.83 19.04
N HIS A 107 24.19 5.85 19.86
CA HIS A 107 24.70 7.21 19.67
C HIS A 107 24.38 7.77 18.27
N THR A 108 23.22 7.41 17.72
CA THR A 108 22.80 7.85 16.39
C THR A 108 22.11 9.20 16.48
N HIS A 109 22.66 10.17 15.76
CA HIS A 109 22.04 11.48 15.54
C HIS A 109 21.62 11.60 14.08
N PHE A 110 20.33 11.82 13.85
CA PHE A 110 19.80 11.98 12.50
C PHE A 110 20.07 13.40 11.99
N SER A 111 20.59 13.52 10.77
CA SER A 111 20.86 14.80 10.09
C SER A 111 19.61 15.48 9.54
N TYR A 112 18.44 14.85 9.70
CA TYR A 112 17.15 15.29 9.17
C TYR A 112 16.03 15.03 10.18
N PRO A 113 14.89 15.74 10.08
CA PRO A 113 13.74 15.55 10.96
C PRO A 113 13.07 14.18 10.75
N ILE A 114 12.83 13.48 11.87
CA ILE A 114 11.96 12.30 11.92
C ILE A 114 10.76 12.63 12.79
N LYS A 115 9.56 12.38 12.28
CA LYS A 115 8.32 12.55 13.03
C LYS A 115 7.61 11.21 13.18
N VAL A 116 7.48 10.74 14.41
CA VAL A 116 6.75 9.50 14.72
C VAL A 116 5.32 9.83 15.11
N HIS A 117 4.37 9.17 14.48
CA HIS A 117 2.93 9.29 14.71
C HIS A 117 2.41 7.98 15.28
N ALA A 118 2.02 7.99 16.56
CA ALA A 118 1.29 6.88 17.16
C ALA A 118 -0.14 6.86 16.60
N ILE A 119 -0.49 5.80 15.89
CA ILE A 119 -1.77 5.72 15.16
C ILE A 119 -2.90 5.10 15.98
N ARG A 120 -4.13 5.39 15.52
CA ARG A 120 -5.40 4.78 15.96
C ARG A 120 -6.27 4.59 14.71
N PRO A 121 -7.26 3.68 14.73
CA PRO A 121 -8.14 3.47 13.59
C PRO A 121 -8.77 4.77 13.06
N GLY A 122 -8.83 4.91 11.75
CA GLY A 122 -9.29 6.12 11.07
C GLY A 122 -8.26 6.67 10.07
N ILE A 123 -8.44 7.92 9.66
CA ILE A 123 -7.52 8.61 8.76
C ILE A 123 -6.27 9.03 9.54
N ILE A 124 -5.10 8.61 9.07
CA ILE A 124 -3.80 8.91 9.69
C ILE A 124 -2.98 9.90 8.87
N TYR A 125 -3.29 10.04 7.58
CA TYR A 125 -2.64 10.96 6.67
C TYR A 125 -3.61 11.35 5.56
N GLU A 126 -3.63 12.63 5.22
CA GLU A 126 -4.40 13.16 4.10
C GLU A 126 -3.69 14.34 3.47
N ASP A 127 -3.69 14.39 2.14
CA ASP A 127 -3.27 15.54 1.33
C ASP A 127 -4.21 15.71 0.12
N ASP A 128 -3.82 16.55 -0.85
CA ASP A 128 -4.63 16.85 -2.03
C ASP A 128 -4.87 15.67 -2.99
N ASP A 129 -3.99 14.66 -3.03
CA ASP A 129 -4.19 13.46 -3.88
C ASP A 129 -4.42 12.16 -3.10
N PHE A 130 -4.09 12.06 -1.81
CA PHE A 130 -4.17 10.78 -1.08
C PHE A 130 -4.81 10.89 0.30
N ILE A 131 -5.50 9.81 0.68
CA ILE A 131 -5.95 9.52 2.03
C ILE A 131 -5.33 8.18 2.43
N VAL A 132 -4.64 8.14 3.56
CA VAL A 132 -4.22 6.88 4.20
C VAL A 132 -5.01 6.71 5.48
N SER A 133 -5.66 5.56 5.60
CA SER A 133 -6.39 5.14 6.79
C SER A 133 -5.84 3.84 7.34
N CYS A 134 -6.04 3.60 8.62
CA CYS A 134 -5.74 2.32 9.25
C CYS A 134 -6.93 1.78 10.03
N GLY A 135 -6.91 0.47 10.27
CA GLY A 135 -7.91 -0.28 11.01
C GLY A 135 -7.24 -1.40 11.79
N HIS A 136 -7.89 -1.89 12.84
CA HIS A 136 -7.35 -2.99 13.63
C HIS A 136 -7.35 -4.29 12.83
N LEU A 137 -6.26 -5.03 12.98
CA LEU A 137 -6.16 -6.44 12.58
C LEU A 137 -6.23 -7.33 13.80
N HIS A 138 -6.39 -8.64 13.59
CA HIS A 138 -6.48 -9.61 14.67
C HIS A 138 -5.19 -10.43 14.77
N HIS A 139 -4.29 -9.98 15.66
CA HIS A 139 -2.96 -10.56 15.86
C HIS A 139 -2.58 -10.61 17.35
N ARG A 140 -1.44 -11.25 17.66
CA ARG A 140 -0.97 -11.48 19.06
C ARG A 140 -0.66 -10.21 19.83
N ILE A 141 -0.28 -9.15 19.12
CA ILE A 141 -0.07 -7.81 19.66
C ILE A 141 -0.91 -6.82 18.85
N THR A 142 -1.00 -5.58 19.32
CA THR A 142 -1.67 -4.50 18.57
C THR A 142 -1.12 -4.42 17.15
N ALA A 143 -1.98 -4.70 16.18
CA ALA A 143 -1.68 -4.71 14.76
C ALA A 143 -2.68 -3.88 13.98
N PHE A 144 -2.18 -3.22 12.94
CA PHE A 144 -2.95 -2.39 12.03
C PHE A 144 -2.75 -2.82 10.59
N GLY A 145 -3.83 -2.77 9.82
CA GLY A 145 -3.79 -2.78 8.37
C GLY A 145 -3.88 -1.35 7.86
N TYR A 146 -3.40 -1.12 6.65
CA TYR A 146 -3.41 0.19 6.02
C TYR A 146 -4.16 0.18 4.71
N ARG A 147 -4.89 1.25 4.43
CA ARG A 147 -5.49 1.53 3.13
C ARG A 147 -4.95 2.85 2.60
N VAL A 148 -4.35 2.81 1.42
CA VAL A 148 -3.94 3.98 0.65
C VAL A 148 -4.94 4.19 -0.46
N ALA A 149 -5.68 5.29 -0.41
CA ALA A 149 -6.63 5.69 -1.44
C ALA A 149 -6.15 6.98 -2.11
N GLU A 150 -5.90 6.91 -3.42
CA GLU A 150 -5.80 8.10 -4.25
C GLU A 150 -7.19 8.74 -4.34
N LYS A 151 -7.28 10.07 -4.26
CA LYS A 151 -8.52 10.81 -4.44
C LYS A 151 -8.96 10.75 -5.90
N ASP A 152 -10.27 10.73 -6.08
CA ASP A 152 -10.90 10.77 -7.39
C ASP A 152 -10.53 12.08 -8.11
N ARG A 153 -10.41 12.00 -9.43
CA ARG A 153 -10.11 13.16 -10.28
C ARG A 153 -11.26 13.43 -11.21
N THR A 154 -11.48 14.71 -11.52
CA THR A 154 -12.43 15.07 -12.57
C THR A 154 -11.98 14.45 -13.89
N GLY A 155 -12.95 13.93 -14.64
CA GLY A 155 -12.71 13.30 -15.92
C GLY A 155 -12.03 14.22 -16.94
N ARG A 156 -11.54 13.61 -18.02
CA ARG A 156 -10.90 14.35 -19.11
C ARG A 156 -11.81 15.48 -19.61
N PHE A 157 -11.22 16.67 -19.75
CA PHE A 157 -11.91 17.84 -20.30
C PHE A 157 -12.11 17.67 -21.81
N ASP A 158 -13.34 17.85 -22.27
CA ASP A 158 -13.73 17.82 -23.68
C ASP A 158 -13.39 19.16 -24.36
N LEU A 159 -12.14 19.22 -24.81
CA LEU A 159 -11.60 20.37 -25.55
C LEU A 159 -12.37 20.64 -26.84
N GLU A 160 -12.86 19.61 -27.52
CA GLU A 160 -13.53 19.76 -28.82
C GLU A 160 -14.93 20.35 -28.63
N LYS A 161 -15.67 19.92 -27.60
CA LYS A 161 -16.93 20.53 -27.21
C LYS A 161 -16.76 22.00 -26.78
N ALA A 162 -15.69 22.31 -26.03
CA ALA A 162 -15.40 23.68 -25.61
C ALA A 162 -15.09 24.61 -26.82
N LYS A 163 -14.31 24.12 -27.78
CA LYS A 163 -14.03 24.84 -29.04
C LYS A 163 -15.28 25.00 -29.90
N ALA A 164 -16.11 23.96 -30.00
CA ALA A 164 -17.36 23.99 -30.76
C ALA A 164 -18.33 25.06 -30.23
N LEU A 165 -18.32 25.30 -28.92
CA LEU A 165 -19.10 26.37 -28.27
C LEU A 165 -18.36 27.72 -28.25
N GLN A 166 -17.23 27.85 -28.96
CA GLN A 166 -16.44 29.08 -29.03
C GLN A 166 -16.07 29.62 -27.65
N ILE A 167 -15.79 28.74 -26.69
CA ILE A 167 -15.33 29.15 -25.36
C ILE A 167 -13.85 29.53 -25.49
N PRO A 168 -13.47 30.76 -25.08
CA PRO A 168 -12.09 31.21 -25.19
C PRO A 168 -11.15 30.31 -24.37
N SER A 169 -10.04 29.92 -24.98
CA SER A 169 -8.98 29.18 -24.30
C SER A 169 -8.34 30.04 -23.22
N GLY A 170 -8.03 29.45 -22.06
CA GLY A 170 -7.38 30.16 -20.96
C GLY A 170 -7.79 29.63 -19.59
N PRO A 171 -7.72 30.46 -18.54
CA PRO A 171 -8.08 30.08 -17.17
C PRO A 171 -9.49 29.47 -17.04
N ILE A 172 -10.43 29.89 -17.90
CA ILE A 172 -11.81 29.37 -17.98
C ILE A 172 -11.84 27.86 -18.19
N TYR A 173 -10.92 27.27 -18.97
CA TYR A 173 -10.89 25.82 -19.16
C TYR A 173 -10.52 25.08 -17.88
N GLY A 174 -9.65 25.68 -17.05
CA GLY A 174 -9.33 25.13 -15.73
C GLY A 174 -10.53 25.17 -14.78
N GLN A 175 -11.28 26.27 -14.78
CA GLN A 175 -12.52 26.41 -14.00
C GLN A 175 -13.58 25.39 -14.43
N LEU A 176 -13.85 25.31 -15.74
CA LEU A 176 -14.81 24.35 -16.29
C LEU A 176 -14.37 22.90 -16.04
N LYS A 177 -13.06 22.59 -16.14
CA LYS A 177 -12.52 21.27 -15.79
C LYS A 177 -12.67 20.92 -14.32
N ARG A 178 -12.74 21.90 -13.41
CA ARG A 178 -13.07 21.67 -12.00
C ARG A 178 -14.58 21.54 -11.76
N GLY A 179 -15.39 21.57 -12.82
CA GLY A 179 -16.85 21.48 -12.73
C GLY A 179 -17.52 22.81 -12.35
N GLU A 180 -16.76 23.90 -12.25
CA GLU A 180 -17.29 25.22 -11.88
C GLU A 180 -18.26 25.74 -12.94
N THR A 181 -19.22 26.57 -12.52
CA THR A 181 -20.09 27.31 -13.45
C THR A 181 -19.45 28.67 -13.74
N VAL A 182 -19.22 28.97 -15.01
CA VAL A 182 -18.55 30.19 -15.47
C VAL A 182 -19.49 30.98 -16.37
N THR A 183 -19.58 32.29 -16.14
CA THR A 183 -20.25 33.22 -17.05
C THR A 183 -19.23 33.82 -18.01
N LEU A 184 -19.45 33.69 -19.31
CA LEU A 184 -18.60 34.25 -20.36
C LEU A 184 -18.86 35.74 -20.54
N GLU A 185 -17.94 36.43 -21.22
CA GLU A 185 -18.07 37.87 -21.54
C GLU A 185 -19.31 38.18 -22.40
N ASP A 186 -19.75 37.23 -23.22
CA ASP A 186 -20.97 37.32 -24.02
C ASP A 186 -22.27 37.02 -23.24
N GLY A 187 -22.18 36.84 -21.92
CA GLY A 187 -23.30 36.60 -21.02
C GLY A 187 -23.76 35.14 -20.93
N ARG A 188 -23.19 34.22 -21.72
CA ARG A 188 -23.54 32.78 -21.61
C ARG A 188 -23.06 32.19 -20.29
N VAL A 189 -23.92 31.39 -19.65
CA VAL A 189 -23.59 30.64 -18.43
C VAL A 189 -23.23 29.20 -18.81
N ILE A 190 -22.03 28.78 -18.46
CA ILE A 190 -21.44 27.50 -18.85
C ILE A 190 -21.19 26.66 -17.61
N HIS A 191 -21.86 25.52 -17.49
CA HIS A 191 -21.63 24.55 -16.41
C HIS A 191 -20.47 23.62 -16.75
N GLY A 192 -19.37 23.65 -16.01
CA GLY A 192 -18.17 22.85 -16.28
C GLY A 192 -18.38 21.35 -16.32
N ALA A 193 -19.32 20.84 -15.52
CA ALA A 193 -19.67 19.42 -15.47
C ALA A 193 -20.04 18.83 -16.85
N GLN A 194 -20.60 19.63 -17.76
CA GLN A 194 -20.98 19.16 -19.10
C GLN A 194 -19.77 18.95 -20.05
N PHE A 195 -18.57 19.43 -19.68
CA PHE A 195 -17.33 19.30 -20.44
C PHE A 195 -16.39 18.28 -19.82
N CYS A 196 -16.77 17.66 -18.72
CA CYS A 196 -15.93 16.67 -18.05
C CYS A 196 -16.45 15.28 -18.38
N GLY A 197 -15.56 14.39 -18.79
CA GLY A 197 -15.85 12.95 -18.84
C GLY A 197 -16.19 12.39 -17.45
N PRO A 198 -16.49 11.09 -17.35
CA PRO A 198 -16.75 10.45 -16.06
C PRO A 198 -15.57 10.61 -15.10
N THR A 199 -15.87 10.67 -13.81
CA THR A 199 -14.88 10.74 -12.73
C THR A 199 -13.85 9.62 -12.88
N GLU A 200 -12.57 10.00 -12.87
CA GLU A 200 -11.47 9.06 -12.83
C GLU A 200 -11.28 8.58 -11.39
N ILE A 201 -11.83 7.40 -11.10
CA ILE A 201 -11.73 6.78 -9.78
C ILE A 201 -10.25 6.62 -9.39
N GLY A 202 -9.92 7.08 -8.18
CA GLY A 202 -8.59 6.97 -7.63
C GLY A 202 -8.24 5.52 -7.26
N ARG A 203 -6.95 5.18 -7.40
CA ARG A 203 -6.45 3.85 -7.08
C ARG A 203 -6.44 3.59 -5.58
N LYS A 204 -6.70 2.35 -5.19
CA LYS A 204 -6.84 1.90 -3.81
C LYS A 204 -5.95 0.67 -3.56
N ILE A 205 -5.06 0.75 -2.57
CA ILE A 205 -4.29 -0.41 -2.10
C ILE A 205 -4.64 -0.65 -0.63
N ALA A 206 -4.80 -1.91 -0.26
CA ALA A 206 -4.83 -2.34 1.13
C ALA A 206 -3.63 -3.23 1.46
N TYR A 207 -3.04 -3.03 2.63
CA TYR A 207 -1.92 -3.80 3.18
C TYR A 207 -2.34 -4.37 4.54
N CYS A 208 -2.65 -5.67 4.55
CA CYS A 208 -3.12 -6.40 5.72
C CYS A 208 -2.24 -7.64 5.93
N THR A 209 -1.13 -7.47 6.65
CA THR A 209 -0.25 -8.58 7.04
C THR A 209 -0.70 -9.18 8.37
N ASP A 210 0.16 -9.94 9.06
CA ASP A 210 0.05 -10.51 10.40
C ASP A 210 -1.34 -10.40 11.03
N THR A 211 -2.23 -11.31 10.63
CA THR A 211 -3.62 -11.36 11.05
C THR A 211 -4.23 -12.71 10.70
N ILE A 212 -5.18 -13.16 11.50
CA ILE A 212 -6.22 -14.09 11.03
C ILE A 212 -7.28 -13.33 10.20
N PHE A 213 -8.12 -14.05 9.47
CA PHE A 213 -9.33 -13.48 8.87
C PHE A 213 -10.09 -12.61 9.90
N CYS A 214 -10.34 -11.34 9.55
CA CYS A 214 -11.05 -10.41 10.40
C CYS A 214 -11.75 -9.32 9.58
N ASP A 215 -12.82 -8.75 10.15
CA ASP A 215 -13.63 -7.72 9.49
C ASP A 215 -12.82 -6.47 9.17
N GLY A 216 -11.86 -6.09 10.03
CA GLY A 216 -10.99 -4.95 9.77
C GLY A 216 -10.18 -5.08 8.48
N ALA A 217 -9.71 -6.30 8.14
CA ALA A 217 -9.03 -6.54 6.88
C ALA A 217 -10.00 -6.42 5.68
N VAL A 218 -11.24 -6.90 5.82
CA VAL A 218 -12.27 -6.80 4.78
C VAL A 218 -12.66 -5.35 4.53
N GLU A 219 -12.89 -4.57 5.58
CA GLU A 219 -13.25 -3.14 5.51
C GLU A 219 -12.13 -2.31 4.86
N LEU A 220 -10.88 -2.50 5.29
CA LEU A 220 -9.73 -1.82 4.69
C LEU A 220 -9.54 -2.18 3.22
N ALA A 221 -9.82 -3.43 2.85
CA ALA A 221 -9.70 -3.93 1.49
C ALA A 221 -10.90 -3.64 0.59
N HIS A 222 -11.98 -3.02 1.11
CA HIS A 222 -13.20 -2.82 0.36
C HIS A 222 -12.96 -2.11 -0.98
N ASP A 223 -13.32 -2.76 -2.10
CA ASP A 223 -13.10 -2.28 -3.46
C ASP A 223 -11.63 -1.86 -3.75
N ALA A 224 -10.65 -2.49 -3.10
CA ALA A 224 -9.23 -2.22 -3.36
C ALA A 224 -8.81 -2.74 -4.74
N ASP A 225 -8.01 -1.98 -5.49
CA ASP A 225 -7.38 -2.47 -6.72
C ASP A 225 -6.44 -3.64 -6.42
N VAL A 226 -5.71 -3.50 -5.32
CA VAL A 226 -4.79 -4.53 -4.83
C VAL A 226 -4.94 -4.65 -3.31
N LEU A 227 -5.27 -5.86 -2.87
CA LEU A 227 -5.10 -6.30 -1.49
C LEU A 227 -3.77 -7.07 -1.39
N ILE A 228 -2.85 -6.57 -0.57
CA ILE A 228 -1.68 -7.32 -0.12
C ILE A 228 -2.06 -7.96 1.20
N HIS A 229 -2.07 -9.30 1.25
CA HIS A 229 -2.45 -10.05 2.45
C HIS A 229 -1.39 -11.08 2.82
N GLU A 230 -1.19 -11.32 4.11
CA GLU A 230 -0.37 -12.46 4.53
C GLU A 230 -1.04 -13.80 4.17
N ALA A 231 -0.23 -14.80 3.84
CA ALA A 231 -0.67 -16.18 3.69
C ALA A 231 0.39 -17.09 4.29
N THR A 232 0.63 -16.92 5.59
CA THR A 232 1.72 -17.61 6.31
C THR A 232 1.60 -19.11 6.20
N PHE A 233 0.38 -19.65 6.13
CA PHE A 233 0.10 -21.09 6.15
C PHE A 233 -0.74 -21.56 4.95
N ALA A 234 -0.60 -22.84 4.59
CA ALA A 234 -1.50 -23.54 3.67
C ALA A 234 -2.84 -23.84 4.35
N HIS A 235 -3.87 -24.19 3.57
CA HIS A 235 -5.19 -24.51 4.11
C HIS A 235 -5.15 -25.65 5.15
N GLN A 236 -4.39 -26.72 4.87
CA GLN A 236 -4.28 -27.86 5.79
C GLN A 236 -3.63 -27.51 7.14
N ASP A 237 -2.94 -26.38 7.24
CA ASP A 237 -2.25 -25.91 8.45
C ASP A 237 -3.11 -24.89 9.23
N ALA A 238 -4.43 -24.87 9.02
CA ALA A 238 -5.36 -23.90 9.63
C ALA A 238 -5.28 -23.84 11.16
N ASP A 239 -5.11 -24.98 11.84
CA ASP A 239 -4.97 -25.00 13.30
C ASP A 239 -3.73 -24.22 13.76
N MET A 240 -2.62 -24.33 13.01
CA MET A 240 -1.40 -23.59 13.30
C MET A 240 -1.56 -22.10 13.01
N ALA A 241 -2.27 -21.76 11.93
CA ALA A 241 -2.62 -20.40 11.59
C ALA A 241 -3.43 -19.75 12.73
N PHE A 242 -4.46 -20.44 13.22
CA PHE A 242 -5.28 -19.97 14.34
C PHE A 242 -4.48 -19.79 15.63
N GLN A 243 -3.67 -20.79 16.02
CA GLN A 243 -2.85 -20.72 17.23
C GLN A 243 -1.84 -19.57 17.21
N ARG A 244 -1.32 -19.23 16.03
CA ARG A 244 -0.32 -18.16 15.86
C ARG A 244 -0.93 -16.82 15.46
N LEU A 245 -2.25 -16.75 15.28
CA LEU A 245 -3.01 -15.61 14.77
C LEU A 245 -2.48 -15.10 13.41
N HIS A 246 -2.26 -16.03 12.50
CA HIS A 246 -1.92 -15.80 11.10
C HIS A 246 -3.01 -16.35 10.19
N SER A 247 -2.90 -16.05 8.90
CA SER A 247 -3.86 -16.48 7.89
C SER A 247 -3.35 -17.68 7.09
N THR A 248 -4.31 -18.50 6.66
CA THR A 248 -4.09 -19.41 5.55
C THR A 248 -4.25 -18.71 4.21
N THR A 249 -3.75 -19.32 3.14
CA THR A 249 -4.06 -18.98 1.74
C THR A 249 -5.57 -18.81 1.49
N THR A 250 -6.38 -19.73 2.02
CA THR A 250 -7.84 -19.68 1.84
C THR A 250 -8.48 -18.53 2.60
N MET A 251 -7.99 -18.19 3.79
CA MET A 251 -8.45 -17.02 4.55
C MET A 251 -8.12 -15.73 3.80
N ALA A 252 -6.91 -15.58 3.26
CA ALA A 252 -6.53 -14.42 2.45
C ALA A 252 -7.43 -14.27 1.21
N ALA A 253 -7.70 -15.37 0.50
CA ALA A 253 -8.59 -15.39 -0.65
C ALA A 253 -10.06 -15.06 -0.29
N GLN A 254 -10.55 -15.54 0.86
CA GLN A 254 -11.86 -15.19 1.39
C GLN A 254 -11.95 -13.71 1.76
N THR A 255 -10.92 -13.13 2.38
CA THR A 255 -10.85 -11.68 2.65
C THR A 255 -10.96 -10.89 1.36
N ALA A 256 -10.19 -11.26 0.32
CA ALA A 256 -10.22 -10.58 -0.98
C ALA A 256 -11.60 -10.65 -1.63
N LEU A 257 -12.24 -11.84 -1.61
CA LEU A 257 -13.57 -12.06 -2.16
C LEU A 257 -14.63 -11.25 -1.39
N ALA A 258 -14.63 -11.30 -0.07
CA ALA A 258 -15.57 -10.59 0.78
C ALA A 258 -15.45 -9.07 0.64
N ALA A 259 -14.23 -8.56 0.45
CA ALA A 259 -13.97 -7.15 0.26
C ALA A 259 -14.32 -6.62 -1.14
N GLY A 260 -14.59 -7.51 -2.10
CA GLY A 260 -14.69 -7.12 -3.51
C GLY A 260 -13.38 -6.51 -4.03
N ALA A 261 -12.24 -6.98 -3.54
CA ALA A 261 -10.93 -6.58 -4.05
C ALA A 261 -10.77 -7.07 -5.49
N HIS A 262 -10.01 -6.35 -6.31
CA HIS A 262 -9.84 -6.67 -7.73
C HIS A 262 -8.66 -7.61 -7.99
N ARG A 263 -7.65 -7.57 -7.10
CA ARG A 263 -6.48 -8.44 -7.10
C ARG A 263 -6.01 -8.71 -5.67
N LEU A 264 -5.61 -9.94 -5.41
CA LEU A 264 -4.93 -10.37 -4.18
C LEU A 264 -3.46 -10.66 -4.51
N ILE A 265 -2.54 -10.10 -3.73
CA ILE A 265 -1.14 -10.49 -3.76
C ILE A 265 -0.78 -11.03 -2.38
N MET A 266 -0.54 -12.33 -2.31
CA MET A 266 -0.16 -12.99 -1.06
C MET A 266 1.32 -12.76 -0.76
N THR A 267 1.67 -12.59 0.51
CA THR A 267 3.05 -12.43 1.00
C THR A 267 3.22 -13.09 2.37
N HIS A 268 4.36 -12.85 3.03
CA HIS A 268 4.65 -13.27 4.39
C HIS A 268 4.56 -14.80 4.55
N PHE A 269 5.26 -15.52 3.69
CA PHE A 269 5.18 -16.97 3.63
C PHE A 269 6.05 -17.63 4.69
N SER A 270 5.56 -18.71 5.30
CA SER A 270 6.39 -19.51 6.19
C SER A 270 7.53 -20.18 5.40
N PRO A 271 8.79 -20.15 5.91
CA PRO A 271 9.93 -20.84 5.31
C PRO A 271 9.73 -22.35 5.08
N ARG A 272 8.73 -22.96 5.73
CA ARG A 272 8.38 -24.38 5.54
C ARG A 272 7.94 -24.73 4.12
N TYR A 273 7.50 -23.76 3.31
CA TYR A 273 7.08 -24.02 1.92
C TYR A 273 8.21 -23.76 0.92
N ALA A 274 9.46 -23.84 1.37
CA ALA A 274 10.64 -23.77 0.52
C ALA A 274 10.66 -24.90 -0.53
N PRO A 275 11.29 -24.68 -1.70
CA PRO A 275 11.37 -25.70 -2.75
C PRO A 275 11.96 -27.02 -2.25
N GLY A 276 11.35 -28.14 -2.64
CA GLY A 276 11.76 -29.49 -2.24
C GLY A 276 11.02 -30.05 -1.01
N ASN A 277 10.11 -29.29 -0.41
CA ASN A 277 9.21 -29.78 0.64
C ASN A 277 7.92 -30.36 0.04
N ASN A 278 7.15 -31.09 0.86
CA ASN A 278 5.89 -31.73 0.45
C ASN A 278 4.84 -30.74 -0.08
N LEU A 279 4.81 -29.54 0.50
CA LEU A 279 4.01 -28.42 0.00
C LEU A 279 4.93 -27.25 -0.33
N GLU A 280 4.68 -26.64 -1.48
CA GLU A 280 5.43 -25.51 -1.98
C GLU A 280 4.49 -24.32 -2.26
N LEU A 281 5.07 -23.16 -2.47
CA LEU A 281 4.33 -21.93 -2.78
C LEU A 281 3.40 -22.05 -4.00
N LYS A 282 3.71 -22.93 -4.95
CA LYS A 282 2.83 -23.18 -6.12
C LYS A 282 1.51 -23.84 -5.71
N ASP A 283 1.53 -24.68 -4.67
CA ASP A 283 0.36 -25.37 -4.15
C ASP A 283 -0.51 -24.38 -3.38
N LEU A 284 0.11 -23.54 -2.56
CA LEU A 284 -0.53 -22.41 -1.86
C LEU A 284 -1.26 -21.46 -2.83
N LEU A 285 -0.65 -21.17 -3.98
CA LEU A 285 -1.28 -20.34 -5.00
C LEU A 285 -2.53 -21.01 -5.61
N GLN A 286 -2.52 -22.33 -5.80
CA GLN A 286 -3.67 -23.06 -6.31
C GLN A 286 -4.83 -23.02 -5.31
N GLU A 287 -4.55 -23.20 -4.02
CA GLU A 287 -5.56 -23.09 -2.95
C GLU A 287 -6.28 -21.74 -2.98
N ALA A 288 -5.52 -20.64 -3.02
CA ALA A 288 -6.10 -19.31 -3.05
C ALA A 288 -6.88 -19.04 -4.35
N ARG A 289 -6.35 -19.47 -5.51
CA ARG A 289 -7.00 -19.27 -6.82
C ARG A 289 -8.29 -20.06 -6.98
N ALA A 290 -8.49 -21.13 -6.22
CA ALA A 290 -9.76 -21.85 -6.17
C ALA A 290 -10.90 -21.01 -5.58
N ILE A 291 -10.59 -20.03 -4.72
CA ILE A 291 -11.56 -19.11 -4.10
C ILE A 291 -11.57 -17.76 -4.81
N PHE A 292 -10.38 -17.21 -5.10
CA PHE A 292 -10.21 -15.90 -5.71
C PHE A 292 -9.20 -15.97 -6.86
N LYS A 293 -9.71 -16.07 -8.09
CA LYS A 293 -8.90 -16.34 -9.29
C LYS A 293 -7.79 -15.30 -9.55
N ASN A 294 -8.05 -14.02 -9.26
CA ASN A 294 -7.10 -12.92 -9.46
C ASN A 294 -6.08 -12.83 -8.31
N THR A 295 -5.38 -13.94 -8.04
CA THR A 295 -4.38 -14.02 -6.98
C THR A 295 -2.98 -14.24 -7.56
N ASP A 296 -1.99 -13.54 -6.99
CA ASP A 296 -0.56 -13.70 -7.27
C ASP A 296 0.22 -13.98 -5.98
N MET A 297 1.41 -14.59 -6.12
CA MET A 297 2.37 -14.79 -5.03
C MET A 297 3.47 -13.74 -5.12
N ALA A 298 3.66 -12.96 -4.06
CA ALA A 298 4.81 -12.09 -3.97
C ALA A 298 6.12 -12.89 -3.98
N TYR A 299 7.17 -12.28 -4.51
CA TYR A 299 8.56 -12.68 -4.32
C TYR A 299 9.40 -11.42 -4.19
N ASP A 300 10.57 -11.54 -3.57
CA ASP A 300 11.47 -10.40 -3.40
C ASP A 300 11.80 -9.78 -4.76
N PHE A 301 11.72 -8.45 -4.83
CA PHE A 301 11.84 -7.62 -6.03
C PHE A 301 10.72 -7.78 -7.06
N MET A 302 9.62 -8.47 -6.74
CA MET A 302 8.41 -8.41 -7.56
C MET A 302 7.92 -6.96 -7.62
N ILE A 303 7.69 -6.48 -8.85
CA ILE A 303 7.12 -5.17 -9.13
C ILE A 303 5.71 -5.36 -9.66
N HIS A 304 4.75 -4.65 -9.09
CA HIS A 304 3.36 -4.63 -9.54
C HIS A 304 2.90 -3.20 -9.80
N GLU A 305 2.56 -2.90 -11.05
CA GLU A 305 1.91 -1.63 -11.41
C GLU A 305 0.44 -1.67 -11.03
N VAL A 306 -0.03 -0.60 -10.37
CA VAL A 306 -1.45 -0.37 -10.12
C VAL A 306 -1.96 0.65 -11.15
N PRO A 307 -2.53 0.18 -12.28
CA PRO A 307 -3.11 1.05 -13.27
C PRO A 307 -4.39 1.70 -12.72
N ARG A 308 -4.77 2.85 -13.26
CA ARG A 308 -6.14 3.35 -13.04
C ARG A 308 -7.11 2.45 -13.79
N ARG A 309 -8.21 2.09 -13.15
CA ARG A 309 -9.32 1.37 -13.81
C ARG A 309 -9.80 2.20 -15.00
N ARG A 310 -9.83 1.60 -16.18
CA ARG A 310 -10.41 2.25 -17.36
C ARG A 310 -11.91 1.97 -17.41
N GLU A 311 -12.67 2.83 -18.07
CA GLU A 311 -14.15 2.80 -18.16
C GLU A 311 -14.75 1.42 -18.47
N VAL A 312 -14.08 0.62 -19.31
CA VAL A 312 -14.52 -0.72 -19.74
C VAL A 312 -14.46 -1.76 -18.60
N GLU A 313 -13.61 -1.55 -17.60
CA GLU A 313 -13.48 -2.47 -16.45
C GLU A 313 -14.49 -2.13 -15.34
N LEU A 314 -14.82 -0.85 -15.17
CA LEU A 314 -15.80 -0.38 -14.17
C LEU A 314 -17.23 -0.81 -14.49
N SER A 315 -17.59 -0.92 -15.77
CA SER A 315 -18.93 -1.36 -16.18
C SER A 315 -19.16 -2.86 -15.97
N LYS A 316 -18.11 -3.68 -16.03
CA LYS A 316 -18.18 -5.14 -15.79
C LYS A 316 -18.30 -5.50 -14.31
N ALA A 317 -17.83 -4.64 -13.41
CA ALA A 317 -17.93 -4.86 -11.95
C ALA A 317 -19.29 -4.48 -11.35
N ARG A 318 -20.19 -3.87 -12.14
CA ARG A 318 -21.53 -3.43 -11.72
C ARG A 318 -22.66 -4.37 -12.16
N VAL A 319 -22.35 -5.55 -12.69
CA VAL A 319 -23.33 -6.57 -13.15
C VAL A 319 -23.24 -7.80 -12.27
#